data_AF-A7ATC3-F1
#
_entry.id   AF-A7ATC3-F1
#
_cell.length_a   1.000
_cell.length_b   1.000
_cell.length_c   1.000
_cell.angle_alpha   90.00
_cell.angle_beta   90.00
_cell.angle_gamma   90.00
#
_symmetry.space_group_name_H-M   'P 1'
#
loop_
_entity.id
_entity.type
_entity.pdbx_description
1 polymer ?
#
loop_
_entity_poly.entity_id
_entity_poly.type
_entity_poly.pdbx_seq_one_letter_code
_entity_poly.pdbx_strand_id
1 'polypeptide(L)'
;MVSFNTFSKLCVVVALGLSAIATSTEVAQEQPKKESFVSRFFGKNEKSATKSHDVSEPTKIDTQKHSDTGHPKYDVEWYLLPKPENRAALRGILSWFMARDVPEDCNVPISPKLEKRIREHFSWIEQKTVIHSSSADSNSINVGNPMKKSIVNGPSGKKEEPTTESHDISQPTNTDTQENINEEEPPMYSVEWHLLPKPENRAAIRVFMPRYLAEDVPKDCSVPVSPKLEKRIREHFSLHGIEWFMLPKPQNRAALCKALPSDLAEMVPEDCNEPIMTIVQRQIIWFFSFYAVEWYLLPEPESRAALRFMLPSNLAAMVPEDCDEPIDPALEKRIVKYFTLNGLNPKLWSRLSCGFHW
;
A
#
# COMPACT_ATOMS: atom_id res chain seq x y z
N MET A 1 2.74 -5.05 -18.25
CA MET A 1 2.05 -3.80 -17.89
C MET A 1 0.68 -4.17 -17.36
N VAL A 2 0.53 -4.30 -16.04
CA VAL A 2 -0.74 -4.58 -15.37
C VAL A 2 -1.35 -3.23 -14.97
N SER A 3 -2.63 -3.05 -15.27
CA SER A 3 -3.35 -1.78 -15.23
C SER A 3 -3.62 -1.29 -13.81
N PHE A 4 -2.93 -0.22 -13.38
CA PHE A 4 -3.18 0.53 -12.14
C PHE A 4 -4.43 1.44 -12.19
N ASN A 5 -5.31 1.26 -13.18
CA ASN A 5 -6.43 2.16 -13.48
C ASN A 5 -7.67 1.97 -12.57
N THR A 6 -7.63 1.04 -11.61
CA THR A 6 -8.77 0.75 -10.72
C THR A 6 -8.80 1.62 -9.47
N PHE A 7 -7.66 2.08 -8.95
CA PHE A 7 -7.63 2.88 -7.72
C PHE A 7 -7.93 4.37 -7.94
N SER A 8 -7.53 4.96 -9.08
CA SER A 8 -7.88 6.34 -9.43
C SER A 8 -9.40 6.58 -9.51
N LYS A 9 -10.16 5.56 -9.94
CA LYS A 9 -11.63 5.63 -9.99
C LYS A 9 -12.29 5.68 -8.60
N LEU A 10 -11.66 5.13 -7.57
CA LEU A 10 -12.17 5.19 -6.20
C LEU A 10 -12.07 6.60 -5.61
N CYS A 11 -11.03 7.36 -5.96
CA CYS A 11 -10.88 8.76 -5.52
C CYS A 11 -11.85 9.72 -6.21
N VAL A 12 -12.17 9.51 -7.49
CA VAL A 12 -13.10 10.38 -8.24
C VAL A 12 -14.57 10.19 -7.81
N VAL A 13 -14.98 8.97 -7.46
CA VAL A 13 -16.37 8.70 -7.02
C VAL A 13 -16.68 9.33 -5.66
N VAL A 14 -15.70 9.43 -4.76
CA VAL A 14 -15.86 10.07 -3.44
C VAL A 14 -15.98 11.60 -3.56
N ALA A 15 -15.31 12.22 -4.55
CA ALA A 15 -15.40 13.66 -4.78
C ALA A 15 -16.73 14.10 -5.44
N LEU A 16 -17.35 13.26 -6.28
CA LEU A 16 -18.63 13.58 -6.92
C LEU A 16 -19.87 13.31 -6.06
N GLY A 17 -19.75 12.51 -5.00
CA GLY A 17 -20.89 12.13 -4.14
C GLY A 17 -21.45 13.25 -3.23
N LEU A 18 -20.73 14.37 -3.07
CA LEU A 18 -21.07 15.41 -2.09
C LEU A 18 -21.61 16.73 -2.67
N SER A 19 -21.79 16.86 -3.99
CA SER A 19 -22.19 18.13 -4.64
C SER A 19 -23.56 18.11 -5.33
N ALA A 20 -24.55 17.42 -4.77
CA ALA A 20 -25.93 17.50 -5.25
C ALA A 20 -26.83 18.25 -4.25
N ILE A 21 -26.62 19.56 -4.09
CA ILE A 21 -27.69 20.48 -3.70
C ILE A 21 -28.06 21.28 -4.95
N ALA A 22 -29.21 20.92 -5.53
CA ALA A 22 -29.77 21.52 -6.71
C ALA A 22 -30.25 22.95 -6.43
N THR A 23 -29.71 23.93 -7.16
CA THR A 23 -30.43 25.17 -7.47
C THR A 23 -30.54 25.26 -8.98
N SER A 24 -31.73 24.92 -9.48
CA SER A 24 -32.11 25.07 -10.88
C SER A 24 -32.26 26.57 -11.18
N THR A 25 -31.46 27.09 -12.10
CA THR A 25 -31.80 28.30 -12.85
C THR A 25 -31.49 28.03 -14.31
N GLU A 26 -32.58 27.94 -15.06
CA GLU A 26 -32.69 27.71 -16.49
C GLU A 26 -32.08 28.89 -17.26
N VAL A 27 -31.01 28.65 -18.02
CA VAL A 27 -30.55 29.54 -19.10
C VAL A 27 -30.13 28.69 -20.30
N ALA A 28 -30.63 29.11 -21.46
CA ALA A 28 -30.62 28.40 -22.74
C ALA A 28 -29.24 28.36 -23.44
N GLN A 29 -28.91 27.15 -23.92
CA GLN A 29 -28.43 26.77 -25.27
C GLN A 29 -27.32 27.60 -25.96
N GLU A 30 -26.19 26.94 -26.28
CA GLU A 30 -25.62 26.91 -27.64
C GLU A 30 -24.65 25.72 -27.84
N GLN A 31 -24.81 25.00 -28.96
CA GLN A 31 -23.96 23.87 -29.38
C GLN A 31 -22.68 24.36 -30.07
N PRO A 32 -21.57 23.60 -29.94
CA PRO A 32 -20.59 23.51 -31.03
C PRO A 32 -20.56 22.11 -31.67
N LYS A 33 -20.36 22.16 -33.00
CA LYS A 33 -20.34 21.06 -33.95
C LYS A 33 -19.16 20.11 -33.72
N LYS A 34 -19.41 18.82 -33.95
CA LYS A 34 -18.42 17.75 -34.04
C LYS A 34 -17.59 17.94 -35.32
N GLU A 35 -16.28 18.10 -35.17
CA GLU A 35 -15.32 17.87 -36.25
C GLU A 35 -14.52 16.60 -35.96
N SER A 36 -14.59 15.68 -36.91
CA SER A 36 -13.88 14.42 -36.94
C SER A 36 -12.47 14.62 -37.49
N PHE A 37 -11.44 14.35 -36.69
CA PHE A 37 -10.08 14.21 -37.19
C PHE A 37 -9.70 12.72 -37.26
N VAL A 38 -9.95 12.16 -38.44
CA VAL A 38 -9.44 10.87 -38.90
C VAL A 38 -8.18 11.11 -39.74
N SER A 39 -7.10 10.45 -39.32
CA SER A 39 -5.96 9.99 -40.13
C SER A 39 -4.99 11.02 -40.72
N ARG A 40 -3.69 10.68 -40.56
CA ARG A 40 -2.63 10.66 -41.58
C ARG A 40 -1.35 11.27 -41.04
N PHE A 41 -0.38 10.44 -40.62
CA PHE A 41 1.02 10.65 -40.98
C PHE A 41 1.84 9.34 -40.94
N PHE A 42 2.58 9.15 -42.03
CA PHE A 42 3.40 8.03 -42.51
C PHE A 42 4.58 7.66 -41.58
N GLY A 43 5.25 6.50 -41.69
CA GLY A 43 5.37 5.65 -42.86
C GLY A 43 6.01 4.27 -42.61
N LYS A 44 5.72 3.39 -43.57
CA LYS A 44 6.41 2.13 -43.88
C LYS A 44 7.82 2.42 -44.39
N ASN A 45 8.78 1.58 -44.00
CA ASN A 45 9.96 1.15 -44.79
C ASN A 45 10.33 -0.22 -44.20
N GLU A 46 10.07 -1.34 -44.87
CA GLU A 46 10.78 -1.93 -46.02
C GLU A 46 11.87 -2.93 -45.58
N LYS A 47 11.80 -4.08 -46.24
CA LYS A 47 12.48 -5.35 -45.95
C LYS A 47 13.95 -5.29 -46.34
N SER A 48 14.82 -5.88 -45.52
CA SER A 48 16.10 -6.39 -45.97
C SER A 48 16.27 -7.83 -45.53
N ALA A 49 16.24 -8.73 -46.51
CA ALA A 49 16.64 -10.13 -46.39
C ALA A 49 18.16 -10.20 -46.23
N THR A 50 18.66 -11.00 -45.28
CA THR A 50 20.06 -11.43 -45.25
C THR A 50 20.09 -12.92 -44.93
N LYS A 51 20.83 -13.64 -45.78
CA LYS A 51 20.98 -15.10 -45.80
C LYS A 51 21.59 -15.65 -44.50
N SER A 52 21.13 -16.86 -44.20
CA SER A 52 21.58 -17.80 -43.17
C SER A 52 23.08 -18.11 -43.22
N HIS A 53 23.71 -18.14 -42.04
CA HIS A 53 24.89 -18.96 -41.80
C HIS A 53 24.48 -20.13 -40.91
N ASP A 54 24.71 -21.33 -41.44
CA ASP A 54 24.48 -22.62 -40.81
C ASP A 54 25.51 -22.80 -39.67
N VAL A 55 25.02 -23.02 -38.44
CA VAL A 55 25.83 -23.34 -37.26
C VAL A 55 25.11 -24.44 -36.48
N SER A 56 25.60 -25.66 -36.72
CA SER A 56 25.62 -26.87 -35.88
C SER A 56 24.61 -27.02 -34.73
N GLU A 57 23.79 -28.05 -34.86
CA GLU A 57 22.89 -28.64 -33.85
C GLU A 57 23.53 -28.80 -32.46
N PRO A 58 22.84 -28.38 -31.38
CA PRO A 58 23.10 -28.90 -30.04
C PRO A 58 22.23 -30.13 -29.76
N THR A 59 22.90 -31.17 -29.29
CA THR A 59 22.36 -32.43 -28.77
C THR A 59 21.13 -32.22 -27.89
N LYS A 60 20.02 -32.89 -28.25
CA LYS A 60 18.79 -32.99 -27.45
C LYS A 60 19.13 -33.60 -26.09
N ILE A 61 19.15 -32.78 -25.05
CA ILE A 61 19.05 -33.26 -23.67
C ILE A 61 17.56 -33.40 -23.38
N ASP A 62 17.18 -34.61 -22.96
CA ASP A 62 15.82 -34.98 -22.58
C ASP A 62 15.31 -34.04 -21.47
N THR A 63 14.29 -33.23 -21.78
CA THR A 63 13.63 -32.37 -20.81
C THR A 63 12.74 -33.23 -19.92
N GLN A 64 13.28 -33.61 -18.76
CA GLN A 64 12.51 -34.15 -17.65
C GLN A 64 11.43 -33.13 -17.25
N LYS A 65 10.16 -33.48 -17.49
CA LYS A 65 9.00 -32.72 -17.02
C LYS A 65 9.04 -32.64 -15.49
N HIS A 66 9.44 -31.49 -14.96
CA HIS A 66 9.23 -31.17 -13.56
C HIS A 66 7.80 -30.71 -13.35
N SER A 67 7.08 -31.48 -12.54
CA SER A 67 5.75 -31.20 -12.03
C SER A 67 5.74 -29.96 -11.12
N ASP A 68 4.60 -29.29 -11.14
CA ASP A 68 4.27 -28.02 -10.51
C ASP A 68 4.53 -27.89 -8.98
N THR A 69 4.78 -26.63 -8.59
CA THR A 69 4.55 -26.02 -7.26
C THR A 69 5.63 -26.12 -6.18
N GLY A 70 6.90 -26.22 -6.57
CA GLY A 70 8.01 -25.80 -5.72
C GLY A 70 9.02 -25.08 -6.60
N HIS A 71 9.18 -23.76 -6.45
CA HIS A 71 10.26 -23.04 -7.11
C HIS A 71 11.56 -23.81 -6.83
N PRO A 72 12.28 -24.33 -7.85
CA PRO A 72 13.55 -24.97 -7.60
C PRO A 72 14.42 -23.95 -6.88
N LYS A 73 14.89 -24.29 -5.68
CA LYS A 73 15.69 -23.40 -4.85
C LYS A 73 17.08 -23.33 -5.49
N TYR A 74 17.21 -22.56 -6.55
CA TYR A 74 18.48 -22.32 -7.22
C TYR A 74 19.39 -21.55 -6.25
N ASP A 75 20.66 -21.96 -6.19
CA ASP A 75 21.68 -21.27 -5.41
C ASP A 75 21.80 -19.80 -5.84
N VAL A 76 22.14 -18.90 -4.93
CA VAL A 76 22.32 -17.46 -5.23
C VAL A 76 23.34 -17.25 -6.34
N GLU A 77 24.38 -18.11 -6.42
CA GLU A 77 25.37 -18.06 -7.50
C GLU A 77 24.76 -18.32 -8.87
N TRP A 78 23.75 -19.19 -8.95
CA TRP A 78 23.04 -19.44 -10.20
C TRP A 78 22.40 -18.13 -10.68
N TYR A 79 21.67 -17.42 -9.82
CA TYR A 79 21.01 -16.16 -10.20
C TYR A 79 22.00 -15.06 -10.65
N LEU A 80 23.24 -15.07 -10.13
CA LEU A 80 24.24 -14.06 -10.44
C LEU A 80 24.97 -14.29 -11.78
N LEU A 81 24.82 -15.47 -12.40
CA LEU A 81 25.40 -15.75 -13.71
C LEU A 81 24.86 -14.79 -14.79
N PRO A 82 25.71 -14.33 -15.74
CA PRO A 82 25.31 -13.42 -16.81
C PRO A 82 24.57 -14.17 -17.94
N LYS A 83 23.47 -14.84 -17.61
CA LYS A 83 22.60 -15.56 -18.55
C LYS A 83 21.20 -14.91 -18.57
N PRO A 84 20.54 -14.82 -19.74
CA PRO A 84 19.22 -14.21 -19.86
C PRO A 84 18.17 -14.81 -18.93
N GLU A 85 18.12 -16.14 -18.83
CA GLU A 85 17.19 -16.86 -17.96
C GLU A 85 17.42 -16.53 -16.48
N ASN A 86 18.68 -16.55 -16.04
CA ASN A 86 19.09 -16.26 -14.68
C ASN A 86 18.78 -14.81 -14.31
N ARG A 87 19.00 -13.88 -15.24
CA ARG A 87 18.70 -12.44 -15.07
C ARG A 87 17.20 -12.17 -14.94
N ALA A 88 16.39 -12.80 -15.79
CA ALA A 88 14.94 -12.70 -15.73
C ALA A 88 14.40 -13.31 -14.42
N ALA A 89 14.89 -14.49 -14.05
CA ALA A 89 14.50 -15.16 -12.81
C ALA A 89 14.91 -14.35 -11.58
N LEU A 90 16.12 -13.78 -11.57
CA LEU A 90 16.60 -12.91 -10.50
C LEU A 90 15.70 -11.67 -10.36
N ARG A 91 15.30 -11.02 -11.47
CA ARG A 91 14.36 -9.90 -11.43
C ARG A 91 12.96 -10.28 -10.97
N GLY A 92 12.54 -11.53 -11.20
CA GLY A 92 11.24 -12.04 -10.77
C GLY A 92 11.16 -12.34 -9.28
N ILE A 93 12.27 -12.76 -8.66
CA ILE A 93 12.31 -13.13 -7.23
C ILE A 93 12.73 -11.97 -6.32
N LEU A 94 13.50 -11.02 -6.83
CA LEU A 94 13.88 -9.84 -6.07
C LEU A 94 12.68 -8.90 -5.87
N SER A 95 12.67 -8.20 -4.73
CA SER A 95 11.78 -7.04 -4.54
C SER A 95 11.89 -6.09 -5.73
N TRP A 96 10.75 -5.49 -6.14
CA TRP A 96 10.64 -4.63 -7.32
C TRP A 96 11.79 -3.61 -7.44
N PHE A 97 12.17 -3.02 -6.32
CA PHE A 97 13.25 -2.04 -6.22
C PHE A 97 14.63 -2.60 -6.58
N MET A 98 14.98 -3.78 -6.07
CA MET A 98 16.25 -4.42 -6.41
C MET A 98 16.24 -4.94 -7.83
N ALA A 99 15.10 -5.49 -8.29
CA ALA A 99 14.91 -5.93 -9.66
C ALA A 99 15.12 -4.80 -10.68
N ARG A 100 14.73 -3.56 -10.35
CA ARG A 100 14.94 -2.39 -11.22
C ARG A 100 16.41 -2.05 -11.42
N ASP A 101 17.24 -2.22 -10.39
CA ASP A 101 18.67 -1.92 -10.46
C ASP A 101 19.45 -3.04 -11.16
N VAL A 102 18.84 -4.23 -11.35
CA VAL A 102 19.42 -5.36 -12.08
C VAL A 102 19.33 -5.11 -13.59
N PRO A 103 20.45 -4.99 -14.32
CA PRO A 103 20.44 -4.73 -15.76
C PRO A 103 19.67 -5.80 -16.55
N GLU A 104 18.92 -5.39 -17.57
CA GLU A 104 18.24 -6.32 -18.48
C GLU A 104 19.24 -7.06 -19.38
N ASP A 105 20.22 -6.33 -19.88
CA ASP A 105 21.29 -6.90 -20.69
C ASP A 105 22.27 -7.70 -19.81
N CYS A 106 22.46 -8.97 -20.16
CA CYS A 106 23.36 -9.89 -19.46
C CYS A 106 24.83 -9.55 -19.66
N ASN A 107 25.16 -8.79 -20.71
CA ASN A 107 26.52 -8.30 -20.95
C ASN A 107 26.91 -7.16 -19.99
N VAL A 108 25.92 -6.50 -19.37
CA VAL A 108 26.17 -5.47 -18.36
C VAL A 108 26.34 -6.17 -16.99
N PRO A 109 27.50 -6.02 -16.33
CA PRO A 109 27.73 -6.65 -15.04
C PRO A 109 26.83 -6.02 -13.96
N ILE A 110 26.38 -6.83 -13.01
CA ILE A 110 25.73 -6.33 -11.79
C ILE A 110 26.77 -5.54 -11.01
N SER A 111 26.43 -4.33 -10.56
CA SER A 111 27.36 -3.55 -9.75
C SER A 111 27.70 -4.29 -8.43
N PRO A 112 28.95 -4.26 -7.94
CA PRO A 112 29.33 -4.97 -6.71
C PRO A 112 28.48 -4.59 -5.50
N LYS A 113 28.02 -3.33 -5.44
CA LYS A 113 27.11 -2.84 -4.39
C LYS A 113 25.73 -3.50 -4.47
N LEU A 114 25.19 -3.67 -5.68
CA LEU A 114 23.91 -4.34 -5.88
C LEU A 114 24.04 -5.85 -5.64
N GLU A 115 25.11 -6.48 -6.12
CA GLU A 115 25.39 -7.89 -5.86
C GLU A 115 25.44 -8.20 -4.36
N LYS A 116 26.14 -7.38 -3.57
CA LYS A 116 26.17 -7.50 -2.12
C LYS A 116 24.75 -7.48 -1.51
N ARG A 117 23.90 -6.53 -1.94
CA ARG A 117 22.51 -6.45 -1.47
C ARG A 117 21.68 -7.68 -1.87
N ILE A 118 21.89 -8.20 -3.08
CA ILE A 118 21.23 -9.43 -3.55
C ILE A 118 21.59 -10.60 -2.65
N ARG A 119 22.88 -10.79 -2.34
CA ARG A 119 23.35 -11.85 -1.45
C ARG A 119 22.78 -11.73 -0.04
N GLU A 120 22.75 -10.51 0.51
CA GLU A 120 22.11 -10.23 1.81
C GLU A 120 20.61 -10.61 1.80
N HIS A 121 19.90 -10.31 0.71
CA HIS A 121 18.48 -10.66 0.56
C HIS A 121 18.25 -12.18 0.52
N PHE A 122 19.03 -12.93 -0.26
CA PHE A 122 18.92 -14.40 -0.31
C PHE A 122 19.29 -15.05 1.04
N SER A 123 20.36 -14.58 1.69
CA SER A 123 20.74 -15.05 3.03
C SER A 123 19.62 -14.82 4.05
N TRP A 124 18.92 -13.70 3.96
CA TRP A 124 17.75 -13.41 4.79
C TRP A 124 16.58 -14.37 4.52
N ILE A 125 16.26 -14.64 3.25
CA ILE A 125 15.22 -15.61 2.87
C ILE A 125 15.56 -16.99 3.45
N GLU A 126 16.82 -17.42 3.36
CA GLU A 126 17.27 -18.70 3.90
C GLU A 126 17.08 -18.78 5.42
N GLN A 127 17.50 -17.74 6.16
CA GLN A 127 17.31 -17.68 7.61
C GLN A 127 15.83 -17.77 8.00
N LYS A 128 14.94 -17.06 7.29
CA LYS A 128 13.50 -17.11 7.53
C LYS A 128 12.94 -18.51 7.27
N THR A 129 13.38 -19.19 6.21
CA THR A 129 12.96 -20.57 5.94
C THR A 129 13.37 -21.54 7.06
N VAL A 130 14.56 -21.38 7.64
CA VAL A 130 15.02 -22.22 8.76
C VAL A 130 14.17 -22.01 10.01
N ILE A 131 13.84 -20.76 10.33
CA ILE A 131 13.00 -20.42 11.50
C ILE A 131 11.62 -21.06 11.37
N HIS A 132 10.96 -20.92 10.22
CA HIS A 132 9.63 -21.51 10.01
C HIS A 132 9.66 -23.05 10.01
N SER A 133 10.69 -23.69 9.46
CA SER A 133 10.82 -25.15 9.51
C SER A 133 11.03 -25.66 10.93
N SER A 134 11.84 -24.97 11.74
CA SER A 134 12.11 -25.39 13.13
C SER A 134 10.89 -25.26 14.06
N SER A 135 9.99 -24.31 13.78
CA SER A 135 8.77 -24.10 14.57
C SER A 135 7.71 -25.17 14.32
N ALA A 136 7.71 -25.82 13.15
CA ALA A 136 6.73 -26.85 12.80
C ALA A 136 6.96 -28.16 13.58
N ASP A 137 8.22 -28.48 13.91
CA ASP A 137 8.59 -29.72 14.59
C ASP A 137 8.40 -29.65 16.13
N SER A 138 8.37 -28.45 16.71
CA SER A 138 8.19 -28.26 18.17
C SER A 138 6.77 -28.52 18.70
N ASN A 139 5.77 -28.74 17.85
CA ASN A 139 4.39 -29.03 18.27
C ASN A 139 4.05 -30.54 18.36
N SER A 140 5.00 -31.46 18.18
CA SER A 140 4.79 -32.89 18.45
C SER A 140 5.42 -33.34 19.78
N ILE A 141 5.03 -32.71 20.90
CA ILE A 141 5.33 -33.28 22.22
C ILE A 141 4.26 -34.31 22.55
N ASN A 142 4.68 -35.57 22.60
CA ASN A 142 3.98 -36.72 23.15
C ASN A 142 3.26 -36.36 24.46
N VAL A 143 1.92 -36.37 24.45
CA VAL A 143 1.11 -36.48 25.66
C VAL A 143 1.25 -37.92 26.16
N GLY A 144 2.31 -38.16 26.92
CA GLY A 144 2.47 -39.36 27.74
C GLY A 144 1.45 -39.34 28.88
N ASN A 145 0.46 -40.22 28.77
CA ASN A 145 -0.53 -40.56 29.79
C ASN A 145 0.10 -40.75 31.18
N PRO A 146 -0.40 -40.09 32.24
CA PRO A 146 -0.30 -40.61 33.59
C PRO A 146 -1.67 -41.11 34.07
N MET A 147 -1.75 -42.44 34.13
CA MET A 147 -2.44 -43.27 35.12
C MET A 147 -3.60 -42.65 35.93
N LYS A 148 -4.81 -43.14 35.62
CA LYS A 148 -6.05 -42.99 36.38
C LYS A 148 -5.87 -43.40 37.85
N LYS A 149 -6.25 -42.52 38.78
CA LYS A 149 -6.75 -42.93 40.11
C LYS A 149 -8.10 -42.28 40.41
N SER A 150 -8.99 -43.17 40.80
CA SER A 150 -10.37 -43.01 41.28
C SER A 150 -10.49 -42.14 42.54
N ILE A 151 -11.63 -41.44 42.67
CA ILE A 151 -12.48 -41.11 43.87
C ILE A 151 -13.60 -40.21 43.30
N VAL A 152 -14.89 -40.57 43.14
CA VAL A 152 -16.00 -41.03 44.02
C VAL A 152 -16.58 -39.95 44.97
N ASN A 153 -17.91 -39.76 44.83
CA ASN A 153 -18.91 -38.96 45.59
C ASN A 153 -19.05 -37.48 45.17
N GLY A 154 -20.22 -36.86 44.96
CA GLY A 154 -21.62 -37.12 45.32
C GLY A 154 -22.40 -35.76 45.32
N PRO A 155 -23.72 -35.69 45.53
CA PRO A 155 -24.68 -35.11 44.54
C PRO A 155 -25.52 -33.89 45.02
N SER A 156 -26.55 -33.54 44.21
CA SER A 156 -27.75 -32.68 44.48
C SER A 156 -27.63 -31.26 43.93
N GLY A 157 -28.57 -30.64 43.18
CA GLY A 157 -30.04 -30.70 43.01
C GLY A 157 -30.43 -29.22 42.75
N LYS A 158 -31.38 -28.78 41.91
CA LYS A 158 -32.77 -29.17 41.64
C LYS A 158 -33.28 -28.52 40.33
N LYS A 159 -34.40 -29.05 39.85
CA LYS A 159 -35.33 -28.54 38.82
C LYS A 159 -35.98 -27.20 39.25
N GLU A 160 -36.43 -26.39 38.29
CA GLU A 160 -37.85 -26.10 38.08
C GLU A 160 -38.10 -25.34 36.76
N GLU A 161 -39.30 -25.53 36.22
CA GLU A 161 -39.78 -25.31 34.86
C GLU A 161 -40.87 -24.18 34.87
N PRO A 162 -41.71 -23.94 33.84
CA PRO A 162 -41.95 -22.63 33.25
C PRO A 162 -43.34 -22.03 33.55
N THR A 163 -43.57 -20.78 33.17
CA THR A 163 -44.88 -20.08 33.14
C THR A 163 -44.64 -18.76 32.39
N THR A 164 -45.46 -18.18 31.51
CA THR A 164 -46.85 -18.35 31.09
C THR A 164 -47.01 -17.55 29.79
N GLU A 165 -47.82 -18.05 28.86
CA GLU A 165 -48.32 -17.29 27.71
C GLU A 165 -49.22 -16.12 28.14
N SER A 166 -49.07 -14.97 27.50
CA SER A 166 -50.19 -14.04 27.32
C SER A 166 -50.18 -13.49 25.91
N HIS A 167 -51.16 -13.93 25.13
CA HIS A 167 -51.60 -13.29 23.90
C HIS A 167 -52.09 -11.88 24.22
N ASP A 168 -51.56 -10.87 23.52
CA ASP A 168 -52.28 -9.64 23.32
C ASP A 168 -52.18 -9.21 21.84
N ILE A 169 -53.34 -8.85 21.31
CA ILE A 169 -53.58 -8.54 19.90
C ILE A 169 -53.29 -7.04 19.74
N SER A 170 -52.31 -6.69 18.90
CA SER A 170 -52.09 -5.31 18.48
C SER A 170 -51.95 -5.21 16.96
N GLN A 171 -52.58 -4.15 16.46
CA GLN A 171 -52.93 -3.83 15.07
C GLN A 171 -51.74 -3.78 14.09
N PRO A 172 -52.00 -3.96 12.78
CA PRO A 172 -50.97 -3.86 11.75
C PRO A 172 -50.53 -2.39 11.62
N THR A 173 -49.40 -2.05 12.22
CA THR A 173 -48.67 -0.81 11.93
C THR A 173 -47.78 -1.12 10.74
N ASN A 174 -47.93 -0.37 9.65
CA ASN A 174 -47.05 -0.46 8.50
C ASN A 174 -45.64 -0.03 8.92
N THR A 175 -44.82 -0.99 9.30
CA THR A 175 -43.39 -0.80 9.53
C THR A 175 -42.74 -0.74 8.15
N ASP A 176 -42.46 0.47 7.68
CA ASP A 176 -41.37 0.68 6.73
C ASP A 176 -40.11 0.14 7.41
N THR A 177 -39.78 -1.11 7.10
CA THR A 177 -38.51 -1.75 7.43
C THR A 177 -37.45 -0.96 6.71
N GLN A 178 -36.99 0.12 7.35
CA GLN A 178 -35.77 0.80 7.02
C GLN A 178 -34.67 -0.26 7.21
N GLU A 179 -34.29 -0.90 6.10
CA GLU A 179 -33.15 -1.80 6.06
C GLU A 179 -32.00 -1.06 6.73
N ASN A 180 -31.63 -1.55 7.91
CA ASN A 180 -30.53 -1.05 8.69
C ASN A 180 -29.29 -1.44 7.90
N ILE A 181 -28.94 -0.62 6.92
CA ILE A 181 -27.69 -0.73 6.18
C ILE A 181 -26.63 -0.60 7.27
N ASN A 182 -26.02 -1.73 7.64
CA ASN A 182 -24.86 -1.74 8.50
C ASN A 182 -23.80 -0.91 7.79
N GLU A 183 -23.74 0.39 8.08
CA GLU A 183 -22.65 1.25 7.65
C GLU A 183 -21.38 0.62 8.20
N GLU A 184 -20.62 0.03 7.29
CA GLU A 184 -19.39 -0.66 7.60
C GLU A 184 -18.46 0.37 8.25
N GLU A 185 -18.24 0.22 9.56
CA GLU A 185 -17.45 1.20 10.29
C GLU A 185 -16.07 1.35 9.63
N PRO A 186 -15.59 2.58 9.42
CA PRO A 186 -14.30 2.80 8.81
C PRO A 186 -13.21 2.07 9.61
N PRO A 187 -12.15 1.58 8.94
CA PRO A 187 -11.10 0.81 9.60
C PRO A 187 -10.57 1.53 10.84
N MET A 188 -10.49 0.82 11.96
CA MET A 188 -10.02 1.40 13.22
C MET A 188 -8.69 2.11 13.01
N TYR A 189 -8.63 3.38 13.41
CA TYR A 189 -7.52 4.33 13.23
C TYR A 189 -7.27 4.90 11.82
N SER A 190 -8.16 4.70 10.85
CA SER A 190 -8.20 5.60 9.70
C SER A 190 -8.49 7.04 10.14
N VAL A 191 -8.23 8.02 9.28
CA VAL A 191 -8.57 9.41 9.61
C VAL A 191 -10.08 9.55 9.79
N GLU A 192 -10.85 8.85 8.97
CA GLU A 192 -12.31 8.77 9.02
C GLU A 192 -12.77 8.19 10.35
N TRP A 193 -12.13 7.11 10.81
CA TRP A 193 -12.42 6.54 12.12
C TRP A 193 -12.15 7.56 13.21
N HIS A 194 -10.98 8.21 13.23
CA HIS A 194 -10.65 9.22 14.24
C HIS A 194 -11.69 10.36 14.31
N LEU A 195 -12.23 10.76 13.16
CA LEU A 195 -13.18 11.87 13.08
C LEU A 195 -14.60 11.53 13.53
N LEU A 196 -14.96 10.24 13.63
CA LEU A 196 -16.26 9.82 14.16
C LEU A 196 -16.52 10.41 15.55
N PRO A 197 -17.78 10.78 15.88
CA PRO A 197 -18.15 11.40 17.15
C PRO A 197 -18.26 10.34 18.27
N LYS A 198 -17.22 9.53 18.46
CA LYS A 198 -17.13 8.51 19.51
C LYS A 198 -16.10 8.93 20.58
N PRO A 199 -16.33 8.61 21.87
CA PRO A 199 -15.42 8.97 22.97
C PRO A 199 -14.00 8.45 22.78
N GLU A 200 -13.88 7.20 22.33
CA GLU A 200 -12.61 6.51 22.09
C GLU A 200 -11.81 7.22 20.98
N ASN A 201 -12.49 7.62 19.91
CA ASN A 201 -11.90 8.23 18.73
C ASN A 201 -11.40 9.65 19.06
N ARG A 202 -12.19 10.42 19.82
CA ARG A 202 -11.79 11.74 20.34
C ARG A 202 -10.60 11.65 21.29
N ALA A 203 -10.59 10.67 22.19
CA ALA A 203 -9.45 10.42 23.07
C ALA A 203 -8.20 10.05 22.27
N ALA A 204 -8.33 9.19 21.26
CA ALA A 204 -7.25 8.80 20.36
C ALA A 204 -6.67 10.02 19.62
N ILE A 205 -7.50 10.87 18.99
CA ILE A 205 -7.01 12.10 18.35
C ILE A 205 -6.19 12.92 19.35
N ARG A 206 -6.67 13.16 20.57
CA ARG A 206 -5.95 13.98 21.56
C ARG A 206 -4.63 13.37 22.03
N VAL A 207 -4.51 12.04 22.01
CA VAL A 207 -3.26 11.34 22.36
C VAL A 207 -2.26 11.37 21.20
N PHE A 208 -2.72 11.19 19.96
CA PHE A 208 -1.84 11.09 18.79
C PHE A 208 -1.48 12.44 18.17
N MET A 209 -2.32 13.46 18.35
CA MET A 209 -2.07 14.78 17.78
C MET A 209 -1.01 15.56 18.58
N PRO A 210 -0.25 16.44 17.90
CA PRO A 210 0.54 17.46 18.57
C PRO A 210 -0.33 18.27 19.54
N ARG A 211 0.25 18.67 20.66
CA ARG A 211 -0.45 19.35 21.75
C ARG A 211 -1.37 20.49 21.27
N TYR A 212 -0.91 21.30 20.32
CA TYR A 212 -1.68 22.42 19.78
C TYR A 212 -2.94 22.01 19.00
N LEU A 213 -2.96 20.85 18.34
CA LEU A 213 -4.18 20.32 17.71
C LEU A 213 -5.03 19.58 18.73
N ALA A 214 -4.40 18.84 19.64
CA ALA A 214 -5.10 18.07 20.67
C ALA A 214 -5.94 18.96 21.61
N GLU A 215 -5.45 20.15 21.94
CA GLU A 215 -6.18 21.12 22.79
C GLU A 215 -7.44 21.66 22.11
N ASP A 216 -7.45 21.75 20.77
CA ASP A 216 -8.60 22.22 19.99
C ASP A 216 -9.68 21.13 19.79
N VAL A 217 -9.36 19.86 20.02
CA VAL A 217 -10.28 18.73 19.82
C VAL A 217 -11.31 18.69 20.96
N PRO A 218 -12.62 18.84 20.66
CA PRO A 218 -13.65 18.87 21.70
C PRO A 218 -13.61 17.67 22.63
N LYS A 219 -13.80 17.92 23.93
CA LYS A 219 -13.90 16.88 24.96
C LYS A 219 -15.15 16.04 24.82
N ASP A 220 -16.26 16.73 24.62
CA ASP A 220 -17.57 16.17 24.39
C ASP A 220 -17.73 15.73 22.93
N CYS A 221 -18.25 14.52 22.73
CA CYS A 221 -18.50 13.95 21.41
C CYS A 221 -19.74 14.53 20.73
N SER A 222 -20.64 15.15 21.50
CA SER A 222 -21.80 15.87 20.97
C SER A 222 -21.40 17.12 20.18
N VAL A 223 -20.21 17.66 20.47
CA VAL A 223 -19.65 18.82 19.77
C VAL A 223 -18.88 18.33 18.53
N PRO A 224 -19.29 18.74 17.31
CA PRO A 224 -18.59 18.34 16.10
C PRO A 224 -17.18 18.96 16.06
N VAL A 225 -16.25 18.26 15.42
CA VAL A 225 -14.93 18.84 15.10
C VAL A 225 -15.19 19.99 14.12
N SER A 226 -14.66 21.18 14.40
CA SER A 226 -14.81 22.28 13.45
C SER A 226 -14.17 21.90 12.11
N PRO A 227 -14.74 22.29 10.96
CA PRO A 227 -14.18 21.94 9.64
C PRO A 227 -12.70 22.35 9.50
N LYS A 228 -12.32 23.49 10.11
CA LYS A 228 -10.94 23.96 10.14
C LYS A 228 -10.01 23.02 10.92
N LEU A 229 -10.45 22.52 12.08
CA LEU A 229 -9.67 21.58 12.86
C LEU A 229 -9.61 20.20 12.19
N GLU A 230 -10.72 19.74 11.61
CA GLU A 230 -10.75 18.50 10.82
C GLU A 230 -9.73 18.55 9.68
N LYS A 231 -9.70 19.65 8.92
CA LYS A 231 -8.69 19.87 7.86
C LYS A 231 -7.26 19.69 8.40
N ARG A 232 -6.94 20.32 9.54
CA ARG A 232 -5.60 20.23 10.16
C ARG A 232 -5.27 18.84 10.69
N ILE A 233 -6.25 18.11 11.21
CA ILE A 233 -6.09 16.71 11.64
C ILE A 233 -5.80 15.83 10.42
N ARG A 234 -6.57 15.99 9.34
CA ARG A 234 -6.35 15.28 8.08
C ARG A 234 -4.96 15.57 7.52
N GLU A 235 -4.58 16.84 7.44
CA GLU A 235 -3.23 17.27 7.06
C GLU A 235 -2.18 16.59 7.94
N HIS A 236 -2.33 16.60 9.26
CA HIS A 236 -1.37 15.95 10.16
C HIS A 236 -1.21 14.45 9.89
N PHE A 237 -2.31 13.72 9.73
CA PHE A 237 -2.27 12.29 9.39
C PHE A 237 -1.65 12.04 8.01
N SER A 238 -1.92 12.91 7.02
CA SER A 238 -1.27 12.84 5.71
C SER A 238 0.25 13.04 5.82
N LEU A 239 0.70 13.86 6.78
CA LEU A 239 2.11 14.19 6.97
C LEU A 239 2.88 13.16 7.81
N HIS A 240 2.21 12.48 8.76
CA HIS A 240 2.82 11.49 9.65
C HIS A 240 2.45 10.03 9.30
N GLY A 241 1.92 9.79 8.10
CA GLY A 241 1.34 8.49 7.71
C GLY A 241 2.28 7.31 7.91
N ILE A 242 3.57 7.42 7.56
CA ILE A 242 4.52 6.29 7.68
C ILE A 242 4.88 6.02 9.14
N GLU A 243 5.16 7.05 9.92
CA GLU A 243 5.53 6.89 11.34
C GLU A 243 4.39 6.22 12.10
N TRP A 244 3.15 6.56 11.75
CA TRP A 244 1.97 5.88 12.26
C TRP A 244 1.98 4.40 11.88
N PHE A 245 2.19 4.03 10.61
CA PHE A 245 2.29 2.62 10.20
C PHE A 245 3.40 1.84 10.93
N MET A 246 4.45 2.53 11.40
CA MET A 246 5.60 1.90 12.08
C MET A 246 5.39 1.61 13.56
N LEU A 247 4.30 2.08 14.17
CA LEU A 247 4.05 1.83 15.60
C LEU A 247 3.82 0.34 15.87
N PRO A 248 4.34 -0.22 16.99
CA PRO A 248 4.18 -1.62 17.39
C PRO A 248 2.79 -1.87 17.98
N LYS A 249 1.74 -1.59 17.20
CA LYS A 249 0.34 -1.81 17.58
C LYS A 249 -0.31 -2.73 16.54
N PRO A 250 -1.16 -3.70 16.95
CA PRO A 250 -1.76 -4.65 16.03
C PRO A 250 -2.47 -4.00 14.83
N GLN A 251 -3.13 -2.87 15.05
CA GLN A 251 -3.90 -2.20 14.02
C GLN A 251 -3.03 -1.43 13.03
N ASN A 252 -2.00 -0.76 13.53
CA ASN A 252 -0.97 -0.12 12.71
C ASN A 252 -0.30 -1.17 11.82
N ARG A 253 -0.07 -2.38 12.36
CA ARG A 253 0.47 -3.52 11.61
C ARG A 253 -0.46 -4.00 10.50
N ALA A 254 -1.72 -4.26 10.84
CA ALA A 254 -2.71 -4.69 9.87
C ALA A 254 -2.92 -3.65 8.75
N ALA A 255 -3.01 -2.36 9.13
CA ALA A 255 -3.12 -1.26 8.18
C ALA A 255 -1.87 -1.12 7.30
N LEU A 256 -0.67 -1.28 7.88
CA LEU A 256 0.58 -1.30 7.15
C LEU A 256 0.60 -2.44 6.12
N CYS A 257 0.34 -3.67 6.54
CA CYS A 257 0.31 -4.83 5.63
C CYS A 257 -0.72 -4.66 4.50
N LYS A 258 -1.87 -4.05 4.77
CA LYS A 258 -2.91 -3.76 3.76
C LYS A 258 -2.47 -2.67 2.77
N ALA A 259 -1.67 -1.70 3.21
CA ALA A 259 -1.17 -0.61 2.38
C ALA A 259 0.08 -0.99 1.56
N LEU A 260 0.76 -2.08 1.94
CA LEU A 260 1.97 -2.56 1.29
C LEU A 260 1.66 -3.52 0.13
N PRO A 261 2.56 -3.61 -0.87
CA PRO A 261 2.58 -4.73 -1.81
C PRO A 261 2.77 -6.06 -1.08
N SER A 262 2.24 -7.16 -1.62
CA SER A 262 2.21 -8.46 -0.94
C SER A 262 3.59 -8.96 -0.51
N ASP A 263 4.60 -8.78 -1.37
CA ASP A 263 5.99 -9.18 -1.10
C ASP A 263 6.57 -8.46 0.12
N LEU A 264 6.28 -7.16 0.27
CA LEU A 264 6.75 -6.37 1.40
C LEU A 264 5.89 -6.59 2.66
N ALA A 265 4.58 -6.79 2.50
CA ALA A 265 3.66 -7.10 3.59
C ALA A 265 4.03 -8.43 4.28
N GLU A 266 4.42 -9.46 3.52
CA GLU A 266 4.89 -10.74 4.07
C GLU A 266 6.19 -10.63 4.89
N MET A 267 6.94 -9.53 4.74
CA MET A 267 8.16 -9.27 5.54
C MET A 267 7.87 -8.55 6.85
N VAL A 268 6.64 -8.06 7.04
CA VAL A 268 6.23 -7.38 8.28
C VAL A 268 5.78 -8.44 9.30
N PRO A 269 6.37 -8.48 10.51
CA PRO A 269 5.96 -9.43 11.54
C PRO A 269 4.49 -9.26 11.93
N GLU A 270 3.77 -10.37 12.04
CA GLU A 270 2.38 -10.40 12.53
C GLU A 270 2.31 -9.99 14.01
N ASP A 271 3.27 -10.44 14.84
CA ASP A 271 3.37 -10.00 16.23
C ASP A 271 3.84 -8.54 16.30
N CYS A 272 2.99 -7.69 16.86
CA CYS A 272 3.30 -6.28 17.08
C CYS A 272 4.46 -6.05 18.07
N ASN A 273 4.76 -7.02 18.94
CA ASN A 273 5.89 -6.96 19.87
C ASN A 273 7.23 -7.26 19.17
N GLU A 274 7.21 -7.93 18.02
CA GLU A 274 8.40 -8.16 17.23
C GLU A 274 8.74 -6.88 16.44
N PRO A 275 9.96 -6.33 16.57
CA PRO A 275 10.33 -5.14 15.82
C PRO A 275 10.38 -5.44 14.31
N ILE A 276 9.88 -4.52 13.48
CA ILE A 276 10.11 -4.60 12.04
C ILE A 276 11.62 -4.50 11.82
N MET A 277 12.19 -5.47 11.10
CA MET A 277 13.61 -5.45 10.77
C MET A 277 13.99 -4.14 10.06
N THR A 278 15.14 -3.57 10.41
CA THR A 278 15.59 -2.27 9.88
C THR A 278 15.67 -2.22 8.35
N ILE A 279 15.99 -3.36 7.70
CA ILE A 279 16.00 -3.48 6.24
C ILE A 279 14.58 -3.35 5.67
N VAL A 280 13.61 -4.07 6.24
CA VAL A 280 12.20 -4.03 5.84
C VAL A 280 11.61 -2.65 6.11
N GLN A 281 11.88 -2.08 7.29
CA GLN A 281 11.47 -0.72 7.62
C GLN A 281 11.99 0.30 6.59
N ARG A 282 13.25 0.18 6.18
CA ARG A 282 13.83 1.06 5.15
C ARG A 282 13.14 0.89 3.80
N GLN A 283 12.80 -0.34 3.40
CA GLN A 283 12.05 -0.62 2.18
C GLN A 283 10.64 -0.02 2.23
N ILE A 284 9.96 -0.13 3.36
CA ILE A 284 8.63 0.46 3.56
C ILE A 284 8.67 1.98 3.49
N ILE A 285 9.61 2.61 4.20
CA ILE A 285 9.79 4.06 4.12
C ILE A 285 10.03 4.48 2.67
N TRP A 286 10.85 3.72 1.94
CA TRP A 286 11.14 3.98 0.54
C TRP A 286 9.91 3.81 -0.36
N PHE A 287 9.10 2.77 -0.11
CA PHE A 287 7.87 2.51 -0.83
C PHE A 287 6.89 3.68 -0.72
N PHE A 288 6.59 4.11 0.50
CA PHE A 288 5.70 5.26 0.73
C PHE A 288 6.32 6.57 0.21
N SER A 289 7.65 6.72 0.26
CA SER A 289 8.34 7.87 -0.36
C SER A 289 8.15 7.87 -1.87
N PHE A 290 8.24 6.72 -2.54
CA PHE A 290 8.02 6.60 -3.98
C PHE A 290 6.59 6.90 -4.37
N TYR A 291 5.61 6.39 -3.61
CA TYR A 291 4.20 6.71 -3.82
C TYR A 291 3.93 8.22 -3.69
N ALA A 292 4.56 8.88 -2.73
CA ALA A 292 4.47 10.34 -2.62
C ALA A 292 5.04 11.04 -3.86
N VAL A 293 6.14 10.55 -4.44
CA VAL A 293 6.71 11.10 -5.69
C VAL A 293 5.77 10.91 -6.87
N GLU A 294 5.16 9.74 -7.04
CA GLU A 294 4.18 9.51 -8.09
C GLU A 294 2.98 10.44 -7.96
N TRP A 295 2.49 10.66 -6.73
CA TRP A 295 1.44 11.64 -6.46
C TRP A 295 1.85 13.05 -6.88
N TYR A 296 3.07 13.51 -6.53
CA TYR A 296 3.57 14.82 -6.94
C TYR A 296 3.68 15.00 -8.46
N LEU A 297 3.82 13.91 -9.22
CA LEU A 297 3.94 13.95 -10.68
C LEU A 297 2.58 13.90 -11.40
N LEU A 298 1.46 13.77 -10.66
CA LEU A 298 0.13 13.84 -11.26
C LEU A 298 -0.13 15.23 -11.87
N PRO A 299 -0.86 15.31 -13.01
CA PRO A 299 -1.26 16.57 -13.64
C PRO A 299 -2.46 17.20 -12.90
N GLU A 300 -2.36 17.30 -11.57
CA GLU A 300 -3.37 17.93 -10.72
C GLU A 300 -2.82 19.24 -10.15
N PRO A 301 -3.62 20.32 -10.05
CA PRO A 301 -3.17 21.61 -9.53
C PRO A 301 -2.51 21.51 -8.14
N GLU A 302 -3.10 20.74 -7.23
CA GLU A 302 -2.62 20.54 -5.86
C GLU A 302 -1.27 19.83 -5.85
N SER A 303 -1.17 18.73 -6.60
CA SER A 303 0.06 17.96 -6.78
C SER A 303 1.18 18.82 -7.37
N ARG A 304 0.86 19.66 -8.36
CA ARG A 304 1.81 20.55 -9.03
C ARG A 304 2.34 21.66 -8.11
N ALA A 305 1.44 22.32 -7.39
CA ALA A 305 1.80 23.35 -6.42
C ALA A 305 2.69 22.77 -5.30
N ALA A 306 2.30 21.61 -4.77
CA ALA A 306 3.05 20.93 -3.71
C ALA A 306 4.42 20.45 -4.22
N LEU A 307 4.51 19.91 -5.44
CA LEU A 307 5.78 19.52 -6.07
C LEU A 307 6.73 20.71 -6.17
N ARG A 308 6.27 21.86 -6.68
CA ARG A 308 7.08 23.09 -6.80
C ARG A 308 7.54 23.61 -5.43
N PHE A 309 6.69 23.51 -4.41
CA PHE A 309 7.06 23.89 -3.05
C PHE A 309 8.16 22.98 -2.47
N MET A 310 8.07 21.67 -2.73
CA MET A 310 8.99 20.67 -2.17
C MET A 310 10.37 20.63 -2.85
N LEU A 311 10.44 21.07 -4.10
CA LEU A 311 11.67 21.09 -4.88
C LEU A 311 12.56 22.29 -4.52
N PRO A 312 13.89 22.16 -4.68
CA PRO A 312 14.79 23.31 -4.61
C PRO A 312 14.46 24.26 -5.77
N SER A 313 14.67 25.57 -5.56
CA SER A 313 14.22 26.62 -6.48
C SER A 313 14.63 26.40 -7.94
N ASN A 314 15.79 25.79 -8.19
CA ASN A 314 16.28 25.49 -9.53
C ASN A 314 15.51 24.36 -10.24
N LEU A 315 14.95 23.39 -9.51
CA LEU A 315 14.08 22.36 -10.08
C LEU A 315 12.62 22.84 -10.12
N ALA A 316 12.17 23.54 -9.07
CA ALA A 316 10.82 24.10 -9.01
C ALA A 316 10.51 25.04 -10.18
N ALA A 317 11.47 25.89 -10.56
CA ALA A 317 11.32 26.81 -11.69
C ALA A 317 11.20 26.11 -13.06
N MET A 318 11.61 24.84 -13.16
CA MET A 318 11.51 24.06 -14.40
C MET A 318 10.18 23.30 -14.50
N VAL A 319 9.46 23.13 -13.39
CA VAL A 319 8.17 22.44 -13.37
C VAL A 319 7.10 23.41 -13.86
N PRO A 320 6.30 23.10 -14.90
CA PRO A 320 5.25 24.01 -15.37
C PRO A 320 4.25 24.40 -14.27
N GLU A 321 3.77 25.65 -14.29
CA GLU A 321 2.71 26.10 -13.38
C GLU A 321 1.34 25.55 -13.78
N ASP A 322 1.09 25.47 -15.09
CA ASP A 322 -0.10 24.84 -15.64
C ASP A 322 -0.02 23.32 -15.44
N CYS A 323 -1.08 22.74 -14.85
CA CYS A 323 -1.18 21.29 -14.65
C CYS A 323 -1.45 20.54 -15.96
N ASP A 324 -2.01 21.21 -16.96
CA ASP A 324 -2.26 20.64 -18.29
C ASP A 324 -0.96 20.50 -19.11
N GLU A 325 0.09 21.24 -18.74
CA GLU A 325 1.40 21.10 -19.36
C GLU A 325 2.18 19.91 -18.73
N PRO A 326 2.56 18.91 -19.55
CA PRO A 326 3.28 17.74 -19.07
C PRO A 326 4.68 18.14 -18.60
N ILE A 327 5.14 17.48 -17.53
CA ILE A 327 6.52 17.64 -17.05
C ILE A 327 7.46 17.01 -18.09
N ASP A 328 8.51 17.75 -18.48
CA ASP A 328 9.54 17.21 -19.37
C ASP A 328 10.13 15.90 -18.79
N PRO A 329 10.22 14.80 -19.57
CA PRO A 329 10.68 13.51 -19.05
C PRO A 329 12.11 13.54 -18.47
N ALA A 330 12.99 14.44 -18.94
CA ALA A 330 14.31 14.57 -18.36
C ALA A 330 14.25 15.31 -17.01
N LEU A 331 13.37 16.30 -16.86
CA LEU A 331 13.07 16.93 -15.58
C LEU A 331 12.42 15.94 -14.60
N GLU A 332 11.45 15.14 -15.02
CA GLU A 332 10.83 14.11 -14.19
C GLU A 332 11.88 13.16 -13.60
N LYS A 333 12.79 12.65 -14.43
CA LYS A 333 13.93 11.81 -13.96
C LYS A 333 14.79 12.52 -12.92
N ARG A 334 15.00 13.84 -13.06
CA ARG A 334 15.77 14.64 -12.08
C ARG A 334 15.00 14.83 -10.78
N ILE A 335 13.68 15.01 -10.84
CA ILE A 335 12.78 15.10 -9.69
C ILE A 335 12.77 13.78 -8.92
N VAL A 336 12.54 12.66 -9.63
CA VAL A 336 12.59 11.32 -9.04
C VAL A 336 13.94 11.06 -8.40
N LYS A 337 15.04 11.40 -9.07
CA LYS A 337 16.40 11.29 -8.50
C LYS A 337 16.57 12.17 -7.26
N TYR A 338 16.04 13.39 -7.25
CA TYR A 338 16.10 14.30 -6.10
C TYR A 338 15.38 13.70 -4.89
N PHE A 339 14.14 13.22 -5.06
CA PHE A 339 13.40 12.58 -3.97
C PHE A 339 14.00 11.23 -3.57
N THR A 340 14.60 10.49 -4.49
CA THR A 340 15.29 9.24 -4.16
C THR A 340 16.52 9.48 -3.28
N LEU A 341 17.33 10.51 -3.62
CA LEU A 341 18.54 10.86 -2.87
C LEU A 341 18.21 11.54 -1.54
N ASN A 342 17.14 12.32 -1.48
CA ASN A 342 16.78 13.10 -0.31
C ASN A 342 15.60 12.54 0.50
N GLY A 343 14.91 11.50 0.06
CA GLY A 343 13.88 10.79 0.84
C GLY A 343 14.45 10.11 2.09
N LEU A 344 15.78 9.99 2.16
CA LEU A 344 16.51 9.59 3.38
C LEU A 344 16.92 10.79 4.25
N ASN A 345 16.57 12.02 3.89
CA ASN A 345 16.96 13.23 4.61
C ASN A 345 15.80 13.69 5.53
N PRO A 346 15.94 13.61 6.87
CA PRO A 346 14.91 14.05 7.83
C PRO A 346 14.48 15.52 7.65
N LYS A 347 15.34 16.35 7.07
CA LYS A 347 15.02 17.75 6.75
C LYS A 347 14.01 17.90 5.61
N LEU A 348 13.96 16.95 4.69
CA LEU A 348 12.93 16.94 3.65
C LEU A 348 11.61 16.43 4.21
N TRP A 349 11.63 15.49 5.15
CA TRP A 349 10.44 15.06 5.90
C TRP A 349 9.81 16.20 6.71
N SER A 350 10.62 17.02 7.37
CA SER A 350 10.12 18.23 8.06
C SER A 350 9.58 19.31 7.12
N ARG A 351 10.10 19.39 5.88
CA ARG A 351 9.52 20.28 4.85
C ARG A 351 8.24 19.72 4.24
N LEU A 352 8.18 18.40 4.03
CA LEU A 352 6.96 17.69 3.64
C LEU A 352 5.87 17.99 4.68
N SER A 353 6.20 17.93 5.98
CA SER A 353 5.26 18.22 7.07
C SER A 353 4.96 19.71 7.33
N CYS A 354 5.63 20.65 6.65
CA CYS A 354 5.35 22.09 6.80
C CYS A 354 4.71 22.75 5.57
N GLY A 355 4.67 22.08 4.42
CA GLY A 355 4.27 22.70 3.15
C GLY A 355 2.79 22.95 2.90
N PHE A 356 1.89 22.52 3.80
CA PHE A 356 0.44 22.57 3.59
C PHE A 356 -0.28 23.62 4.46
N HIS A 357 0.40 24.67 4.94
CA HIS A 357 -0.30 25.84 5.50
C HIS A 357 -0.78 26.77 4.36
N TRP A 358 -2.00 26.51 3.88
CA TRP A 358 -2.83 27.45 3.11
C TRP A 358 -4.18 27.65 3.79
#